data_AF-A0AAG5DAV5-F1
#
_entry.id   AF-A0AAG5DAV5-F1
#
_cell.length_a   1.000
_cell.length_b   1.000
_cell.length_c   1.000
_cell.angle_alpha   90.00
_cell.angle_beta   90.00
_cell.angle_gamma   90.00
#
_symmetry.space_group_name_H-M   'P 1'
#
loop_
_entity.id
_entity.type
_entity.pdbx_description
1 polymer ?
#
loop_
_entity_poly.entity_id
_entity_poly.type
_entity_poly.pdbx_seq_one_letter_code
_entity_poly.pdbx_strand_id
1 'polypeptide(L)'
;MAKLGVVLCMVVLLVTVEHRVEATVVRLLTDFIQNNVAGIPLIHKTEEYDFDPEISKKRRELYYELHGYRGEKVIERLGLGIDGKHRDRLAHQRQRDEGHLQGLNYLQP
;
A
#
# COMPACT_ATOMS: atom_id res chain seq x y z
N MET A 1 3.00 -32.77 54.45
CA MET A 1 3.19 -31.40 53.93
C MET A 1 4.30 -31.34 52.88
N ALA A 2 5.58 -31.57 53.22
CA ALA A 2 6.71 -31.47 52.28
C ALA A 2 6.61 -32.42 51.05
N LYS A 3 6.26 -33.69 51.26
CA LYS A 3 6.12 -34.68 50.17
C LYS A 3 5.00 -34.32 49.17
N LEU A 4 3.90 -33.74 49.66
CA LEU A 4 2.78 -33.31 48.81
C LEU A 4 3.16 -32.07 47.98
N GLY A 5 3.89 -31.12 48.58
CA GLY A 5 4.41 -29.95 47.87
C GLY A 5 5.41 -30.31 46.77
N VAL A 6 6.28 -31.29 47.00
CA VAL A 6 7.23 -31.78 45.98
C VAL A 6 6.50 -32.44 44.81
N VAL A 7 5.50 -33.30 45.09
CA VAL A 7 4.69 -33.93 44.03
C VAL A 7 3.91 -32.88 43.24
N LEU A 8 3.34 -31.87 43.91
CA LEU A 8 2.62 -30.78 43.24
C LEU A 8 3.57 -29.96 42.33
N CYS A 9 4.76 -29.60 42.81
CA CYS A 9 5.77 -28.94 41.98
C CYS A 9 6.21 -29.78 40.78
N MET A 10 6.34 -31.10 40.95
CA MET A 10 6.73 -32.01 39.87
C MET A 10 5.64 -32.09 38.78
N VAL A 11 4.37 -32.14 39.19
CA VAL A 11 3.22 -32.13 38.26
C VAL A 11 3.12 -30.79 37.53
N VAL A 12 3.31 -29.66 38.22
CA VAL A 12 3.32 -28.33 37.59
C VAL A 12 4.47 -28.18 36.58
N LEU A 13 5.65 -28.72 36.90
CA LEU A 13 6.79 -28.73 35.98
C LEU A 13 6.52 -29.61 34.74
N LEU A 14 5.94 -30.79 34.91
CA LEU A 14 5.63 -31.67 33.78
C LEU A 14 4.57 -31.07 32.84
N VAL A 15 3.52 -30.47 33.39
CA VAL A 15 2.44 -29.84 32.59
C VAL A 15 2.92 -28.60 31.83
N THR A 16 3.90 -27.87 32.36
CA THR A 16 4.41 -26.65 31.69
C THR A 16 5.47 -26.93 30.61
N VAL A 17 6.06 -28.13 30.58
CA VAL A 17 7.08 -28.52 29.60
C VAL A 17 6.47 -28.92 28.24
N GLU A 18 5.30 -29.57 28.22
CA GLU A 18 4.71 -30.05 26.95
C GLU A 18 4.32 -28.94 25.97
N HIS A 19 3.86 -27.78 26.46
CA HIS A 19 3.41 -26.68 25.60
C HIS A 19 4.53 -25.91 24.87
N ARG A 20 5.81 -26.11 25.22
CA ARG A 20 6.94 -25.40 24.57
C ARG A 20 7.59 -26.18 23.43
N VAL A 21 7.41 -27.51 23.41
CA VAL A 21 8.09 -28.39 22.45
C VAL A 21 7.43 -28.32 21.07
N GLU A 22 6.10 -28.28 21.00
CA GLU A 22 5.38 -28.21 19.72
C GLU A 22 5.69 -26.92 18.95
N ALA A 23 5.72 -25.77 19.63
CA ALA A 23 6.05 -24.50 19.00
C ALA A 23 7.46 -24.49 18.40
N THR A 24 8.40 -25.25 18.98
CA THR A 24 9.79 -25.31 18.50
C THR A 24 9.92 -26.19 17.26
N VAL A 25 9.30 -27.37 17.26
CA VAL A 25 9.34 -28.31 16.12
C VAL A 25 8.55 -27.75 14.93
N VAL A 26 7.36 -27.20 15.18
CA VAL A 26 6.53 -26.59 14.14
C VAL A 26 7.24 -25.39 13.52
N ARG A 27 7.88 -24.55 14.33
CA ARG A 27 8.68 -23.42 13.83
C ARG A 27 9.87 -23.89 12.99
N LEU A 28 10.61 -24.92 13.44
CA LEU A 28 11.76 -25.43 12.69
C LEU A 28 11.35 -26.02 11.33
N LEU A 29 10.22 -26.75 11.27
CA LEU A 29 9.66 -27.25 10.02
C LEU A 29 9.16 -26.12 9.12
N THR A 30 8.49 -25.12 9.70
CA THR A 30 7.99 -23.96 8.97
C THR A 30 9.15 -23.16 8.38
N ASP A 31 10.19 -22.87 9.17
CA ASP A 31 11.39 -22.17 8.75
C ASP A 31 12.13 -22.99 7.66
N PHE A 32 12.21 -24.31 7.80
CA PHE A 32 12.83 -25.18 6.78
C PHE A 32 12.08 -25.12 5.45
N ILE A 33 10.75 -25.27 5.47
CA ILE A 33 9.93 -25.23 4.26
C ILE A 33 9.98 -23.84 3.63
N GLN A 34 9.82 -22.77 4.42
CA GLN A 34 9.85 -21.39 3.94
C GLN A 34 11.19 -21.05 3.28
N ASN A 35 12.31 -21.41 3.91
CA ASN A 35 13.64 -21.11 3.35
C ASN A 35 13.93 -21.89 2.05
N ASN A 36 13.39 -23.10 1.88
CA ASN A 36 13.59 -23.89 0.66
C ASN A 36 12.62 -23.51 -0.47
N VAL A 37 11.40 -23.07 -0.16
CA VAL A 37 10.38 -22.72 -1.16
C VAL A 37 10.47 -21.25 -1.58
N ALA A 38 10.61 -20.34 -0.62
CA ALA A 38 10.63 -18.89 -0.87
C ALA A 38 12.05 -18.29 -0.88
N GLY A 39 13.06 -19.09 -0.54
CA GLY A 39 14.42 -18.61 -0.33
C GLY A 39 14.60 -17.92 1.02
N ILE A 40 15.85 -17.69 1.41
CA ILE A 40 16.17 -16.87 2.60
C ILE A 40 15.67 -15.45 2.32
N PRO A 41 14.94 -14.79 3.25
CA PRO A 41 14.53 -13.40 3.08
C PRO A 41 15.78 -12.49 3.06
N LEU A 42 16.33 -12.27 1.86
CA LEU A 42 17.37 -11.29 1.60
C LEU A 42 16.71 -9.91 1.54
N ILE A 43 16.53 -9.32 2.71
CA ILE A 43 15.83 -8.03 2.92
C ILE A 43 16.60 -6.85 2.31
N HIS A 44 17.86 -7.04 1.95
CA HIS A 44 18.74 -5.99 1.42
C HIS A 44 19.27 -6.41 0.07
N LYS A 45 18.61 -5.94 -0.99
CA LYS A 45 19.15 -5.96 -2.34
C LYS A 45 19.70 -4.57 -2.64
N THR A 46 20.99 -4.47 -2.91
CA THR A 46 21.57 -3.23 -3.42
C THR A 46 21.06 -3.04 -4.84
N GLU A 47 20.26 -2.00 -5.04
CA GLU A 47 19.80 -1.58 -6.37
C GLU A 47 20.46 -0.26 -6.72
N GLU A 48 21.08 -0.22 -7.89
CA GLU A 48 21.66 1.00 -8.45
C GLU A 48 20.59 1.71 -9.27
N TYR A 49 20.43 3.00 -9.01
CA TYR A 49 19.51 3.87 -9.74
C TYR A 49 20.32 4.93 -10.47
N ASP A 50 20.04 5.12 -11.76
CA ASP A 50 20.56 6.24 -12.53
C ASP A 50 19.77 7.52 -12.16
N PHE A 51 20.30 8.26 -11.19
CA PHE A 51 19.68 9.50 -10.72
C PHE A 51 20.17 10.69 -11.55
N ASP A 52 19.33 11.17 -12.47
CA ASP A 52 19.52 12.46 -13.14
C ASP A 52 18.78 13.57 -12.37
N PRO A 53 19.48 14.50 -11.68
CA PRO A 53 18.85 15.59 -10.92
C PRO A 53 18.02 16.54 -11.79
N GLU A 54 18.27 16.59 -13.08
CA GLU A 54 17.61 17.47 -14.04
C GLU A 54 16.45 16.81 -14.78
N ILE A 55 16.20 15.51 -14.54
CA ILE A 55 15.17 14.73 -15.23
C ILE A 55 13.77 15.35 -15.08
N SER A 56 13.49 15.94 -13.92
CA SER A 56 12.23 16.61 -13.62
C SER A 56 12.00 17.87 -14.44
N LYS A 57 13.08 18.59 -14.83
CA LYS A 57 12.97 19.74 -15.73
C LYS A 57 12.78 19.28 -17.17
N LYS A 58 13.55 18.28 -17.61
CA LYS A 58 13.46 17.70 -18.95
C LYS A 58 12.07 17.12 -19.25
N ARG A 59 11.47 16.42 -18.28
CA ARG A 59 10.15 15.78 -18.44
C ARG A 59 8.96 16.70 -18.18
N ARG A 60 9.20 17.94 -17.75
CA ARG A 60 8.12 18.89 -17.41
C ARG A 60 7.24 19.21 -18.61
N GLU A 61 7.85 19.43 -19.77
CA GLU A 61 7.13 19.73 -21.00
C GLU A 61 6.18 18.59 -21.36
N LEU A 62 6.69 17.36 -21.40
CA LEU A 62 5.90 16.15 -21.63
C LEU A 62 4.78 15.98 -20.59
N TYR A 63 5.06 16.29 -19.33
CA TYR A 63 4.06 16.25 -18.27
C TYR A 63 2.93 17.27 -18.53
N TYR A 64 3.25 18.51 -18.88
CA TYR A 64 2.23 19.54 -19.15
C TYR A 64 1.42 19.24 -20.40
N GLU A 65 2.04 18.68 -21.44
CA GLU A 65 1.32 18.24 -22.63
C GLU A 65 0.27 17.17 -22.27
N LEU A 66 0.69 16.13 -21.55
CA LEU A 66 -0.12 14.96 -21.23
C LEU A 66 -1.16 15.21 -20.12
N HIS A 67 -0.80 16.03 -19.12
CA HIS A 67 -1.57 16.17 -17.87
C HIS A 67 -2.09 17.59 -17.63
N GLY A 68 -1.66 18.57 -18.42
CA GLY A 68 -1.99 19.99 -18.20
C GLY A 68 -1.14 20.63 -17.10
N TYR A 69 -1.28 21.95 -16.95
CA TYR A 69 -0.61 22.67 -15.87
C TYR A 69 -1.10 22.13 -14.52
N ARG A 70 -0.16 21.73 -13.65
CA ARG A 70 -0.44 21.12 -12.34
C ARG A 70 -1.36 19.88 -12.38
N GLY A 71 -1.47 19.20 -13.53
CA GLY A 71 -2.27 17.97 -13.63
C GLY A 71 -3.77 18.18 -13.84
N GLU A 72 -4.21 19.39 -14.23
CA GLU A 72 -5.62 19.72 -14.47
C GLU A 72 -6.37 18.68 -15.34
N LYS A 73 -5.79 18.25 -16.46
CA LYS A 73 -6.40 17.25 -17.37
C LYS A 73 -6.49 15.86 -16.72
N VAL A 74 -5.63 15.56 -15.75
CA VAL A 74 -5.70 14.27 -15.01
C VAL A 74 -6.82 14.33 -14.00
N ILE A 75 -6.91 15.43 -13.25
CA ILE A 75 -7.96 15.63 -12.26
C ILE A 75 -9.33 15.58 -12.92
N GLU A 76 -9.50 16.23 -14.08
CA GLU A 76 -10.73 16.15 -14.88
C GLU A 76 -11.04 14.69 -15.26
N ARG A 77 -10.08 13.96 -15.84
CA ARG A 77 -10.27 12.56 -16.24
C ARG A 77 -10.63 11.65 -15.06
N LEU A 78 -9.99 11.84 -13.90
CA LEU A 78 -10.32 11.09 -12.67
C LEU A 78 -11.78 11.31 -12.26
N GLY A 79 -12.28 12.54 -12.38
CA GLY A 79 -13.68 12.88 -12.08
C GLY A 79 -14.70 12.35 -13.08
N LEU A 80 -14.29 11.94 -14.29
CA LEU A 80 -15.18 11.44 -15.33
C LEU A 80 -15.47 9.93 -15.23
N GLY A 81 -14.75 9.17 -14.40
CA GLY A 81 -14.88 7.71 -14.23
C GLY A 81 -14.01 6.89 -15.20
N ILE A 82 -14.22 5.56 -15.26
CA ILE A 82 -13.51 4.64 -16.21
C ILE A 82 -14.45 3.75 -17.07
N ASP A 83 -15.76 3.96 -16.95
CA ASP A 83 -16.81 3.15 -17.62
C ASP A 83 -17.11 3.55 -19.08
N GLY A 84 -16.27 4.37 -19.71
CA GLY A 84 -16.43 4.81 -21.10
C GLY A 84 -17.45 5.94 -21.31
N LYS A 85 -18.21 6.35 -20.28
CA LYS A 85 -19.22 7.43 -20.37
C LYS A 85 -18.65 8.83 -20.12
N HIS A 86 -17.33 9.00 -20.29
CA HIS A 86 -16.63 10.24 -19.93
C HIS A 86 -17.09 11.44 -20.75
N ARG A 87 -17.44 11.23 -22.03
CA ARG A 87 -17.89 12.32 -22.92
C ARG A 87 -19.22 12.91 -22.47
N ASP A 88 -20.17 12.06 -22.10
CA ASP A 88 -21.50 12.49 -21.64
C ASP A 88 -21.38 13.25 -20.30
N ARG A 89 -20.60 12.71 -19.35
CA ARG A 89 -20.33 13.39 -18.08
C ARG A 89 -19.64 14.74 -18.28
N LEU A 90 -18.66 14.80 -19.19
CA LEU A 90 -17.96 16.04 -19.50
C LEU A 90 -18.92 17.08 -20.10
N ALA A 91 -19.83 16.67 -20.99
CA ALA A 91 -20.85 17.56 -21.54
C ALA A 91 -21.77 18.11 -20.45
N HIS A 92 -22.24 17.26 -19.53
CA HIS A 92 -23.05 17.69 -18.39
C HIS A 92 -22.28 18.63 -17.45
N GLN A 93 -20.99 18.37 -17.21
CA GLN A 93 -20.15 19.26 -16.41
C GLN A 93 -20.02 20.64 -17.06
N ARG A 94 -19.72 20.70 -18.36
CA ARG A 94 -19.63 21.97 -19.11
C ARG A 94 -20.94 22.76 -19.10
N GLN A 95 -22.07 22.08 -19.25
CA GLN A 95 -23.39 22.72 -19.20
C GLN A 95 -23.70 23.29 -17.82
N ARG A 96 -23.34 22.57 -16.74
CA ARG A 96 -23.48 23.07 -15.37
C ARG A 96 -22.56 24.27 -15.11
N ASP A 97 -21.34 24.21 -15.61
CA ASP A 97 -20.30 25.22 -15.32
C ASP A 97 -20.41 26.44 -16.25
N GLU A 98 -21.32 26.42 -17.24
CA GLU A 98 -21.63 27.58 -18.08
C GLU A 98 -22.08 28.76 -17.21
N GLY A 99 -21.36 29.88 -17.29
CA GLY A 99 -21.60 31.07 -16.46
C GLY A 99 -21.07 31.01 -15.01
N HIS A 100 -20.37 29.94 -14.62
CA HIS A 100 -19.80 29.76 -13.29
C HIS A 100 -18.26 29.76 -13.36
N LEU A 101 -17.61 30.77 -12.76
CA LEU A 101 -16.15 30.87 -12.68
C LEU A 101 -15.65 30.12 -11.44
N GLN A 102 -15.16 28.89 -11.60
CA GLN A 102 -14.58 28.10 -10.51
C GLN A 102 -15.50 27.96 -9.27
N GLY A 103 -16.82 27.92 -9.49
CA GLY A 103 -17.82 27.86 -8.42
C GLY A 103 -18.38 29.22 -7.97
N LEU A 104 -17.98 30.34 -8.59
CA LEU A 104 -18.60 31.65 -8.40
C LEU A 104 -19.56 31.95 -9.56
N ASN A 105 -20.81 32.32 -9.25
CA ASN A 105 -21.73 32.80 -10.28
C ASN A 105 -21.24 34.13 -10.83
N TYR A 106 -21.11 34.24 -12.15
CA TYR A 106 -20.76 35.50 -12.82
C TYR A 106 -21.71 36.66 -12.46
N LEU A 107 -22.95 36.35 -12.06
CA LEU A 107 -24.01 37.31 -11.75
C LEU A 107 -24.31 37.47 -10.25
N GLN A 108 -23.54 36.86 -9.35
CA GLN A 108 -23.66 37.15 -7.91
C GLN A 108 -22.66 38.26 -7.54
N PRO A 109 -23.11 39.38 -6.95
CA PRO A 109 -22.23 40.45 -6.47
C PRO A 109 -21.32 39.99 -5.33
#